data_AF-A0A0D2J5X6-F1
#
_entry.id   AF-A0A0D2J5X6-F1
#
_cell.length_a   1.000
_cell.length_b   1.000
_cell.length_c   1.000
_cell.angle_alpha   90.00
_cell.angle_beta   90.00
_cell.angle_gamma   90.00
#
_symmetry.space_group_name_H-M   'P 1'
#
loop_
_entity.id
_entity.type
_entity.pdbx_description
1 polymer ?
#
loop_
_entity_poly.entity_id
_entity_poly.type
_entity_poly.pdbx_seq_one_letter_code
_entity_poly.pdbx_strand_id
1 'polypeptide(L)'
;MHIQARRELLAIFLADTTAARARLADGKEVPGQLGTLVAATDADGRPLPDNVVAENLLGFMFAGHDTTSTSLTQLLAVLQEHPAVVDKLRAEQAALVAKHGPGVSGAMLREMVYADAVVK
;
A
#
# COMPACT_ATOMS: atom_id res chain seq x y z
N MET A 1 7.49 -19.46 17.07
CA MET A 1 7.84 -18.09 16.61
C MET A 1 6.73 -17.44 15.79
N HIS A 2 6.20 -18.06 14.72
CA HIS A 2 5.12 -17.48 13.88
C HIS A 2 3.81 -17.13 14.61
N ILE A 3 3.39 -17.94 15.60
CA ILE A 3 2.14 -17.70 16.35
C ILE A 3 2.23 -16.42 17.20
N GLN A 4 3.40 -16.11 17.75
CA GLN A 4 3.61 -14.94 18.60
C GLN A 4 3.53 -13.64 17.79
N ALA A 5 4.25 -13.57 16.67
CA ALA A 5 4.27 -12.39 15.79
C ALA A 5 2.88 -12.08 15.23
N ARG A 6 2.13 -13.11 14.79
CA ARG A 6 0.74 -12.93 14.33
C ARG A 6 -0.14 -12.32 15.42
N ARG A 7 -0.01 -12.79 16.66
CA ARG A 7 -0.78 -12.29 17.79
C ARG A 7 -0.47 -10.83 18.10
N GLU A 8 0.81 -10.46 18.07
CA GLU A 8 1.25 -9.09 18.28
C GLU A 8 0.70 -8.14 17.22
N LEU A 9 0.77 -8.54 15.94
CA LEU A 9 0.22 -7.75 14.83
C LEU A 9 -1.30 -7.57 14.94
N LEU A 10 -2.04 -8.63 15.29
CA LEU A 10 -3.48 -8.51 15.53
C LEU A 10 -3.81 -7.58 16.69
N ALA A 11 -3.01 -7.61 17.77
CA ALA A 11 -3.19 -6.69 18.89
C ALA A 11 -3.01 -5.22 18.46
N ILE A 12 -2.02 -4.95 17.61
CA ILE A 12 -1.80 -3.61 17.03
C ILE A 12 -3.02 -3.20 16.18
N PHE A 13 -3.45 -4.03 15.24
CA PHE A 13 -4.59 -3.69 14.37
C PHE A 13 -5.91 -3.54 15.13
N LEU A 14 -6.12 -4.30 16.21
CA LEU A 14 -7.28 -4.14 17.09
C LEU A 14 -7.25 -2.79 17.83
N ALA A 15 -6.08 -2.39 18.33
CA ALA A 15 -5.91 -1.09 18.97
C ALA A 15 -6.18 0.06 17.98
N ASP A 16 -5.64 -0.04 16.76
CA ASP A 16 -5.85 0.94 15.70
C ASP A 16 -7.33 0.99 15.26
N THR A 17 -8.00 -0.15 15.17
CA THR A 17 -9.43 -0.25 14.87
C THR A 17 -10.28 0.45 15.92
N THR A 18 -9.96 0.22 17.20
CA THR A 18 -10.66 0.89 18.31
C THR A 18 -10.47 2.39 18.26
N ALA A 19 -9.23 2.86 18.03
CA ALA A 19 -8.91 4.27 17.89
C ALA A 19 -9.59 4.92 16.68
N ALA A 20 -9.66 4.21 15.54
CA ALA A 20 -10.37 4.65 14.35
C ALA A 20 -11.88 4.82 14.60
N ARG A 21 -12.52 3.88 15.32
CA ARG A 21 -13.94 4.03 15.70
C ARG A 21 -14.19 5.25 16.57
N ALA A 22 -13.35 5.48 17.57
CA ALA A 22 -13.46 6.67 18.41
C ALA A 22 -13.34 7.96 17.58
N ARG A 23 -12.41 8.01 16.63
CA ARG A 23 -12.27 9.14 15.70
C ARG A 23 -13.52 9.37 14.85
N LEU A 24 -14.09 8.31 14.28
CA LEU A 24 -15.32 8.44 13.48
C LEU A 24 -16.52 8.89 14.35
N ALA A 25 -16.62 8.42 15.59
CA ALA A 25 -17.65 8.86 16.53
C ALA A 25 -17.50 10.35 16.87
N ASP A 26 -16.27 10.87 16.92
CA ASP A 26 -15.96 12.30 17.05
C ASP A 26 -16.19 13.11 15.76
N GLY A 27 -16.70 12.49 14.69
CA GLY A 27 -16.87 13.12 13.37
C GLY A 27 -15.55 13.39 12.64
N LYS A 28 -14.44 12.79 13.07
CA LYS A 28 -13.12 12.94 12.45
C LYS A 28 -12.94 11.88 11.37
N GLU A 29 -12.36 12.29 10.25
CA GLU A 29 -12.00 11.36 9.18
C GLU A 29 -10.93 10.35 9.63
N VAL A 30 -11.06 9.12 9.16
CA VAL A 30 -10.03 8.09 9.23
C VAL A 30 -9.62 7.75 7.79
N PRO A 31 -8.39 8.07 7.37
CA PRO A 31 -7.96 7.82 6.01
C PRO A 31 -7.62 6.35 5.76
N GLY A 32 -7.55 5.98 4.49
CA GLY A 32 -7.03 4.70 4.02
C GLY A 32 -7.95 3.50 4.29
N GLN A 33 -7.42 2.29 4.07
CA GLN A 33 -8.18 1.04 4.14
C GLN A 33 -8.81 0.80 5.53
N LEU A 34 -8.14 1.22 6.61
CA LEU A 34 -8.70 1.14 7.96
C LEU A 34 -9.99 1.95 8.08
N GLY A 35 -10.00 3.20 7.60
CA GLY A 35 -11.20 4.02 7.60
C GLY A 35 -12.33 3.42 6.79
N THR A 36 -12.01 2.92 5.58
CA THR A 36 -12.96 2.22 4.71
C THR A 36 -13.58 1.01 5.42
N LEU A 37 -12.78 0.16 6.05
CA LEU A 37 -13.27 -1.05 6.73
C LEU A 37 -14.08 -0.72 7.99
N VAL A 38 -13.65 0.26 8.78
CA VAL A 38 -14.36 0.64 10.02
C VAL A 38 -15.73 1.28 9.72
N ALA A 39 -15.83 2.01 8.60
CA ALA A 39 -17.08 2.59 8.11
C ALA A 39 -17.95 1.59 7.31
N ALA A 40 -17.42 0.42 6.94
CA ALA A 40 -18.15 -0.57 6.15
C ALA A 40 -19.21 -1.31 6.98
N THR A 41 -20.27 -1.73 6.30
CA THR A 41 -21.33 -2.57 6.83
C THR A 41 -21.47 -3.87 6.04
N ASP A 42 -21.98 -4.92 6.69
CA ASP A 42 -22.36 -6.16 6.01
C ASP A 42 -23.66 -6.00 5.19
N ALA A 43 -24.13 -7.11 4.61
CA ALA A 43 -25.35 -7.14 3.79
C ALA A 43 -26.63 -6.79 4.56
N ASP A 44 -26.60 -6.93 5.90
CA ASP A 44 -27.71 -6.57 6.79
C ASP A 44 -27.59 -5.13 7.31
N GLY A 45 -26.58 -4.38 6.85
CA GLY A 45 -26.31 -3.01 7.29
C GLY A 45 -25.64 -2.91 8.66
N ARG A 46 -25.11 -4.01 9.22
CA ARG A 46 -24.41 -4.00 10.51
C ARG A 46 -22.93 -3.64 10.32
N PRO A 47 -22.34 -2.83 11.22
CA PRO A 47 -20.90 -2.54 11.17
C PRO A 47 -20.07 -3.83 11.28
N LEU A 48 -18.95 -3.88 10.56
CA LEU A 48 -18.01 -4.99 10.69
C LEU A 48 -17.45 -5.09 12.11
N PRO A 49 -17.36 -6.28 12.73
CA PRO A 49 -16.71 -6.46 14.03
C PRO A 49 -15.22 -6.12 14.01
N ASP A 50 -14.67 -5.64 15.12
CA ASP A 50 -13.27 -5.18 15.18
C ASP A 50 -12.25 -6.28 14.90
N ASN A 51 -12.53 -7.50 15.35
CA ASN A 51 -11.69 -8.66 15.02
C ASN A 51 -11.71 -8.97 13.53
N VAL A 52 -12.84 -8.78 12.85
CA VAL A 52 -12.94 -8.96 11.39
C VAL A 52 -12.15 -7.88 10.66
N VAL A 53 -12.24 -6.62 11.10
CA VAL A 53 -11.45 -5.52 10.54
C VAL A 53 -9.95 -5.79 10.70
N ALA A 54 -9.51 -6.14 11.91
CA ALA A 54 -8.10 -6.44 12.20
C ALA A 54 -7.56 -7.63 11.39
N GLU A 55 -8.36 -8.70 11.22
CA GLU A 55 -7.99 -9.85 10.40
C GLU A 55 -7.90 -9.50 8.91
N ASN A 56 -8.78 -8.64 8.38
CA ASN A 56 -8.68 -8.15 7.00
C ASN A 56 -7.44 -7.29 6.78
N LEU A 57 -7.11 -6.39 7.73
CA LEU A 57 -5.89 -5.58 7.67
C LEU A 57 -4.63 -6.45 7.67
N LEU A 58 -4.61 -7.48 8.51
CA LEU A 58 -3.54 -8.47 8.52
C LEU A 58 -3.43 -9.17 7.15
N GLY A 59 -4.57 -9.59 6.58
CA GLY A 59 -4.63 -10.19 5.26
C GLY A 59 -4.07 -9.30 4.15
N PHE A 60 -4.47 -8.01 4.11
CA PHE A 60 -3.96 -7.06 3.13
C PHE A 60 -2.46 -6.83 3.26
N MET A 61 -1.95 -6.73 4.48
CA MET A 61 -0.51 -6.58 4.72
C MET A 61 0.28 -7.76 4.16
N PHE A 62 -0.13 -9.00 4.45
CA PHE A 62 0.56 -10.18 3.90
C PHE A 62 0.44 -10.29 2.38
N ALA A 63 -0.76 -10.06 1.84
CA ALA A 63 -0.99 -10.09 0.40
C ALA A 63 -0.09 -9.09 -0.34
N GLY A 64 0.07 -7.87 0.21
CA GLY A 64 0.90 -6.84 -0.38
C GLY A 64 2.39 -7.03 -0.14
N HIS A 65 2.80 -7.53 1.02
CA HIS A 65 4.21 -7.62 1.41
C HIS A 65 4.97 -8.67 0.58
N ASP A 66 4.51 -9.92 0.59
CA ASP A 66 5.29 -11.02 0.01
C ASP A 66 5.34 -10.95 -1.52
N THR A 67 4.22 -10.54 -2.14
CA THR A 67 4.15 -10.35 -3.60
C THR A 67 4.98 -9.17 -4.07
N THR A 68 4.82 -7.99 -3.47
CA THR A 68 5.54 -6.77 -3.88
C THR A 68 7.04 -6.90 -3.63
N SER A 69 7.44 -7.45 -2.47
CA SER A 69 8.86 -7.66 -2.15
C SER A 69 9.54 -8.60 -3.16
N THR A 70 8.85 -9.69 -3.52
CA THR A 70 9.33 -10.64 -4.52
C THR A 70 9.43 -9.99 -5.90
N SER A 71 8.36 -9.31 -6.37
CA SER A 71 8.34 -8.63 -7.66
C SER A 71 9.43 -7.56 -7.76
N LEU A 72 9.63 -6.76 -6.71
CA LEU A 72 10.68 -5.75 -6.68
C LEU A 72 12.08 -6.38 -6.72
N THR A 73 12.30 -7.45 -5.97
CA THR A 73 13.58 -8.17 -5.97
C THR A 73 13.89 -8.73 -7.36
N GLN A 74 12.91 -9.34 -8.03
CA GLN A 74 13.06 -9.86 -9.39
C GLN A 74 13.31 -8.75 -10.41
N LEU A 75 12.56 -7.64 -10.31
CA LEU A 75 12.77 -6.47 -11.17
C LEU A 75 14.20 -5.95 -11.06
N LEU A 76 14.72 -5.79 -9.83
CA LEU A 76 16.09 -5.32 -9.62
C LEU A 76 17.14 -6.31 -10.16
N ALA A 77 16.93 -7.61 -9.98
CA ALA A 77 17.81 -8.65 -10.52
C ALA A 77 17.88 -8.58 -12.06
N VAL A 78 16.74 -8.44 -12.73
CA VAL A 78 16.69 -8.30 -14.19
C VAL A 78 17.33 -6.98 -14.66
N LEU A 79 17.01 -5.86 -14.01
CA LEU A 79 17.56 -4.55 -14.39
C LEU A 79 19.09 -4.48 -14.29
N GLN A 80 19.70 -5.22 -13.37
CA GLN A 80 21.16 -5.30 -13.24
C GLN A 80 21.83 -5.84 -14.53
N GLU A 81 21.15 -6.73 -15.26
CA GLU A 81 21.65 -7.32 -16.51
C GLU A 81 21.38 -6.45 -17.73
N HIS A 82 20.57 -5.39 -17.58
CA HIS A 82 20.12 -4.52 -18.67
C HIS A 82 20.42 -3.01 -18.41
N PRO A 83 21.70 -2.60 -18.38
CA PRO A 83 22.07 -1.22 -18.07
C PRO A 83 21.44 -0.18 -19.01
N ALA A 84 21.25 -0.50 -20.29
CA ALA A 84 20.58 0.39 -21.25
C ALA A 84 19.12 0.69 -20.87
N VAL A 85 18.41 -0.27 -20.25
CA VAL A 85 17.05 -0.07 -19.74
C VAL A 85 17.09 0.87 -18.53
N VAL A 86 18.05 0.68 -17.62
CA VAL A 86 18.26 1.55 -16.45
C VAL A 86 18.58 2.98 -16.86
N ASP A 87 19.43 3.17 -17.87
CA ASP A 87 19.78 4.50 -18.35
C ASP A 87 18.57 5.21 -18.96
N LYS A 88 17.74 4.49 -19.72
CA LYS A 88 16.51 5.04 -20.28
C LYS A 88 15.46 5.35 -19.21
N LEU A 89 15.32 4.51 -18.17
CA LEU A 89 14.49 4.81 -17.00
C LEU A 89 14.96 6.10 -16.32
N ARG A 90 16.27 6.21 -16.03
CA ARG A 90 16.84 7.40 -15.39
C ARG A 90 16.61 8.66 -16.23
N ALA A 91 16.76 8.57 -17.55
CA ALA A 91 16.50 9.68 -18.46
C ALA A 91 15.04 10.13 -18.41
N GLU A 92 14.08 9.18 -18.42
CA GLU A 92 12.66 9.50 -18.24
C GLU A 92 12.41 10.19 -16.90
N GLN A 93 12.90 9.62 -15.80
CA GLN A 93 12.69 10.19 -14.46
C GLN A 93 13.30 11.58 -14.32
N ALA A 94 14.49 11.82 -14.88
CA ALA A 94 15.12 13.13 -14.89
C ALA A 94 14.30 14.17 -15.67
N ALA A 95 13.77 13.79 -16.84
CA ALA A 95 12.91 14.67 -17.64
C ALA A 95 11.61 15.03 -16.90
N LEU A 96 10.99 14.05 -16.24
CA LEU A 96 9.77 14.26 -15.46
C LEU A 96 10.03 15.13 -14.22
N VAL A 97 11.15 14.93 -13.52
CA VAL A 97 11.55 15.79 -12.39
C VAL A 97 11.80 17.22 -12.85
N ALA A 98 12.44 17.42 -14.01
CA ALA A 98 12.64 18.76 -14.57
C ALA A 98 11.31 19.46 -14.90
N LYS A 99 10.29 18.70 -15.31
CA LYS A 99 8.97 19.21 -15.68
C LYS A 99 8.04 19.46 -14.47
N HIS A 100 8.00 18.53 -13.51
CA HIS A 100 7.04 18.53 -12.40
C HIS A 100 7.64 18.92 -11.05
N GLY A 101 8.96 19.06 -10.97
CA GLY A 101 9.70 19.19 -9.71
C GLY A 101 10.07 17.83 -9.11
N PRO A 102 10.79 17.83 -7.97
CA PRO A 102 11.34 16.61 -7.36
C PRO A 102 10.30 15.70 -6.70
N GLY A 103 9.05 16.16 -6.54
CA GLY A 103 7.99 15.39 -5.89
C GLY A 103 7.26 14.47 -6.87
N VAL A 104 7.02 13.22 -6.45
CA VAL A 104 6.16 12.30 -7.19
C VAL A 104 4.70 12.71 -6.99
N SER A 105 4.03 13.09 -8.08
CA SER A 105 2.60 13.45 -8.08
C SER A 105 1.80 12.49 -8.97
N GLY A 106 0.48 12.42 -8.78
CA GLY A 106 -0.39 11.62 -9.65
C GLY A 106 -0.34 12.05 -11.13
N ALA A 107 -0.06 13.32 -11.40
CA ALA A 107 0.16 13.80 -12.78
C ALA A 107 1.47 13.25 -13.35
N MET A 108 2.56 13.31 -12.58
CA MET A 108 3.86 12.76 -12.98
C MET A 108 3.78 11.25 -13.21
N LEU A 109 3.12 10.50 -12.32
CA LEU A 109 2.96 9.04 -12.43
C LEU A 109 2.29 8.62 -13.75
N ARG A 110 1.32 9.40 -14.24
CA ARG A 110 0.66 9.10 -15.53
C ARG A 110 1.57 9.30 -16.73
N GLU A 111 2.65 10.06 -16.59
CA GLU A 111 3.62 10.34 -17.65
C GLU A 111 4.83 9.40 -17.59
N MET A 112 4.91 8.50 -16.60
CA MET A 112 5.97 7.48 -16.45
C MET A 112 5.76 6.29 -17.40
N VAL A 113 5.61 6.57 -18.70
CA VAL A 113 5.21 5.59 -19.73
C VAL A 113 6.24 4.45 -19.86
N TYR A 114 7.53 4.77 -19.84
CA TYR A 114 8.59 3.79 -19.94
C TYR A 114 8.77 2.99 -18.65
N ALA A 115 8.70 3.62 -17.49
CA ALA A 115 8.69 2.91 -16.22
C ALA A 115 7.48 1.95 -16.08
N ASP A 116 6.28 2.36 -16.52
CA ASP A 116 5.10 1.47 -16.58
C ASP A 116 5.35 0.27 -17.51
N ALA A 117 6.00 0.48 -18.67
CA ALA A 117 6.38 -0.59 -19.58
C ALA A 117 7.48 -1.53 -19.04
N VAL A 118 8.30 -1.07 -18.09
CA VAL A 118 9.33 -1.91 -17.45
C VAL A 118 8.74 -2.78 -16.34
N VAL A 119 7.70 -2.30 -15.66
CA VAL A 119 7.06 -3.02 -14.54
C VAL A 119 6.07 -4.09 -15.02
N LYS A 120 5.56 -3.98 -16.25
CA LYS A 120 4.59 -4.89 -16.88
C LYS A 120 5.27 -6.00 -17.69
#